data_AF-J7R619-F1
#
_entry.id   AF-J7R619-F1
#
_cell.length_a   1.000
_cell.length_b   1.000
_cell.length_c   1.000
_cell.angle_alpha   90.00
_cell.angle_beta   90.00
_cell.angle_gamma   90.00
#
_symmetry.space_group_name_H-M   'P 1'
#
loop_
_entity.id
_entity.type
_entity.pdbx_description
1 polymer ?
#
loop_
_entity_poly.entity_id
_entity_poly.type
_entity_poly.pdbx_seq_one_letter_code
_entity_poly.pdbx_strand_id
1 'polypeptide(L)'
;MIVNIRRYLQTDLGKIANDLLSSKRIVSSKGMPEFNAVSITDMWIKNSLSERTHRSNRLVALSIPVILKALQNLRRNENHFLYFTLLNRIQSSKIHWISQNNKEIEASETGQMPIEFYNELANMLYRMSLSMSPGDDLFILAKFTLRLLENYTKITRMRLKIDTLYKCSVVVTKTQSISYFDRLIEIIEEAHANNTHVSNTMRKILADISYIAFFTETDQVHKLESELTGGLFRYGKHMVDLELMDLFYPTFIRTAKYLLLSNSELCARKLIELLDAKWNVRLQDHDLSELVCICEKNAFDDTLTTLQKLYPNDVVVRSYNWSVKDIANKNFEEYVFDLKNKVMTSNYPLSDIRNASIMNLKLTQSLPNLEEMFQSLENIGKKLNNTPGEQQLKVMILNSMFLYLAQNSKYGKSLLFLEYLVQSPVYNLSLVDASNVNTISYPGLHTLFRAVSLSTSTTFSKFILFKQLKNSPQLKFQFTVRDYCLLLQNNSMKEMPSLLYYYLYHFLQAFGNDFYTSPNIWILPKDISSILEGHKCVPLFQLLAGVRKMYCTTPQSCTSNKLTRLFATRFPLDEKQFENTLLQDLNELYAGMALPNGYSLDIDIHNAERTRDALERLEAALSQLPIEE
;
A
#
# COMPACT_ATOMS: atom_id res chain seq x y z
N MET A 1 -18.50 -13.12 -23.55
CA MET A 1 -17.33 -12.37 -23.02
C MET A 1 -16.18 -13.31 -22.63
N ILE A 2 -15.89 -14.32 -23.47
CA ILE A 2 -14.77 -15.28 -23.37
C ILE A 2 -13.94 -15.28 -24.67
N VAL A 3 -14.18 -14.33 -25.58
CA VAL A 3 -13.59 -14.32 -26.94
C VAL A 3 -12.64 -13.13 -27.21
N ASN A 4 -12.56 -12.11 -26.36
CA ASN A 4 -11.75 -10.90 -26.64
C ASN A 4 -10.42 -10.77 -25.87
N ILE A 5 -10.00 -11.76 -25.06
CA ILE A 5 -8.63 -11.82 -24.51
C ILE A 5 -7.69 -12.63 -25.43
N ARG A 6 -8.24 -13.35 -26.42
CA ARG A 6 -7.46 -14.09 -27.42
C ARG A 6 -6.83 -13.23 -28.52
N ARG A 7 -7.21 -11.95 -28.63
CA ARG A 7 -6.77 -11.05 -29.72
C ARG A 7 -5.69 -10.02 -29.36
N TYR A 8 -5.35 -9.85 -28.09
CA TYR A 8 -4.24 -8.97 -27.66
C TYR A 8 -2.97 -9.71 -27.21
N LEU A 9 -2.99 -11.05 -27.20
CA LEU A 9 -1.83 -11.90 -26.95
C LEU A 9 -1.14 -12.40 -28.24
N GLN A 10 -1.52 -11.91 -29.42
CA GLN A 10 -0.97 -12.39 -30.71
C GLN A 10 -0.11 -11.38 -31.48
N THR A 11 0.17 -10.19 -30.96
CA THR A 11 0.89 -9.16 -31.73
C THR A 11 2.31 -8.79 -31.27
N ASP A 12 2.94 -9.49 -30.32
CA ASP A 12 4.40 -9.32 -30.12
C ASP A 12 5.19 -10.61 -29.81
N LEU A 13 4.54 -11.78 -29.86
CA LEU A 13 5.25 -13.07 -29.80
C LEU A 13 6.06 -13.36 -31.09
N GLY A 14 5.58 -12.86 -32.23
CA GLY A 14 6.28 -12.99 -33.51
C GLY A 14 7.51 -12.09 -33.62
N LYS A 15 7.53 -10.96 -32.92
CA LYS A 15 8.62 -9.96 -32.99
C LYS A 15 9.79 -10.32 -32.08
N ILE A 16 9.53 -10.83 -30.88
CA ILE A 16 10.60 -11.34 -29.98
C ILE A 16 11.20 -12.65 -30.54
N ALA A 17 10.37 -13.51 -31.15
CA ALA A 17 10.86 -14.67 -31.89
C ALA A 17 11.63 -14.25 -33.15
N ASN A 18 11.14 -13.25 -33.91
CA ASN A 18 11.88 -12.73 -35.07
C ASN A 18 13.17 -11.99 -34.68
N ASP A 19 13.25 -11.28 -33.56
CA ASP A 19 14.45 -10.55 -33.15
C ASP A 19 15.55 -11.48 -32.61
N LEU A 20 15.17 -12.67 -32.13
CA LEU A 20 16.09 -13.79 -31.93
C LEU A 20 16.41 -14.57 -33.22
N LEU A 21 15.60 -14.41 -34.29
CA LEU A 21 15.76 -15.08 -35.59
C LEU A 21 16.34 -14.16 -36.70
N SER A 22 16.43 -12.84 -36.50
CA SER A 22 16.74 -11.83 -37.52
C SER A 22 18.23 -11.48 -37.61
N SER A 23 19.11 -12.16 -36.88
CA SER A 23 20.57 -12.06 -37.09
C SER A 23 21.07 -12.76 -38.36
N LYS A 24 20.19 -13.01 -39.34
CA LYS A 24 20.59 -13.37 -40.70
C LYS A 24 19.68 -12.72 -41.75
N ARG A 25 20.19 -11.68 -42.42
CA ARG A 25 20.47 -11.67 -43.88
C ARG A 25 20.86 -10.26 -44.36
N ILE A 26 22.10 -10.11 -44.84
CA ILE A 26 22.36 -9.42 -46.11
C ILE A 26 23.21 -10.38 -46.97
N VAL A 27 22.90 -10.35 -48.25
CA VAL A 27 23.07 -11.36 -49.30
C VAL A 27 24.42 -11.24 -50.02
N SER A 28 24.92 -12.40 -50.44
CA SER A 28 25.86 -12.72 -51.53
C SER A 28 27.14 -11.89 -51.75
N SER A 29 28.27 -12.55 -51.50
CA SER A 29 29.34 -12.68 -52.51
C SER A 29 30.18 -13.92 -52.22
N LYS A 30 30.56 -14.62 -53.29
CA LYS A 30 31.26 -15.91 -53.31
C LYS A 30 32.58 -15.88 -52.52
N GLY A 31 32.83 -16.97 -51.78
CA GLY A 31 34.16 -17.42 -51.36
C GLY A 31 34.48 -17.24 -49.87
N MET A 32 34.44 -18.34 -49.11
CA MET A 32 35.15 -18.67 -47.84
C MET A 32 34.23 -19.38 -46.80
N PRO A 33 34.78 -20.28 -45.96
CA PRO A 33 34.05 -21.41 -45.38
C PRO A 33 33.35 -21.11 -44.03
N GLU A 34 32.29 -21.89 -43.79
CA GLU A 34 31.78 -22.37 -42.50
C GLU A 34 31.95 -21.50 -41.25
N PHE A 35 30.89 -20.82 -40.79
CA PHE A 35 30.55 -20.70 -39.37
C PHE A 35 29.08 -20.29 -39.24
N ASN A 36 28.22 -21.24 -38.85
CA ASN A 36 26.95 -21.03 -38.13
C ASN A 36 26.25 -22.38 -37.90
N ALA A 37 26.94 -23.30 -37.24
CA ALA A 37 26.28 -24.46 -36.64
C ALA A 37 25.61 -23.98 -35.34
N VAL A 38 24.28 -24.01 -35.29
CA VAL A 38 23.53 -23.79 -34.05
C VAL A 38 24.01 -24.84 -33.05
N SER A 39 24.46 -24.41 -31.86
CA SER A 39 24.99 -25.33 -30.84
C SER A 39 23.98 -26.42 -30.52
N ILE A 40 24.45 -27.64 -30.25
CA ILE A 40 23.64 -28.77 -29.80
C ILE A 40 22.78 -28.38 -28.59
N THR A 41 23.32 -27.53 -27.71
CA THR A 41 22.59 -27.02 -26.53
C THR A 41 21.46 -26.06 -26.93
N ASP A 42 21.68 -25.16 -27.89
CA ASP A 42 20.66 -24.21 -28.37
C ASP A 42 19.51 -24.93 -29.09
N MET A 43 19.85 -25.93 -29.90
CA MET A 43 18.87 -26.76 -30.59
C MET A 43 18.05 -27.59 -29.60
N TRP A 44 18.69 -28.12 -28.55
CA TRP A 44 18.00 -28.84 -27.48
C TRP A 44 17.05 -27.93 -26.69
N ILE A 45 17.47 -26.72 -26.32
CA ILE A 45 16.60 -25.74 -25.63
C ILE A 45 15.39 -25.41 -26.50
N LYS A 46 15.60 -25.12 -27.79
CA LYS A 46 14.52 -24.81 -28.73
C LYS A 46 13.51 -25.95 -28.85
N ASN A 47 13.99 -27.19 -28.91
CA ASN A 47 13.13 -28.37 -28.99
C ASN A 47 12.38 -28.62 -27.67
N SER A 48 13.06 -28.44 -26.53
CA SER A 48 12.48 -28.62 -25.18
C SER A 48 11.35 -27.63 -24.87
N LEU A 49 11.38 -26.44 -25.47
CA LEU A 49 10.36 -25.40 -25.33
C LEU A 49 9.25 -25.48 -26.38
N SER A 50 9.36 -26.37 -27.38
CA SER A 50 8.34 -26.58 -28.41
C SER A 50 7.37 -27.71 -28.03
N GLU A 51 6.10 -27.61 -28.42
CA GLU A 51 5.04 -28.60 -28.08
C GLU A 51 5.26 -30.00 -28.70
N ARG A 52 6.27 -30.20 -29.56
CA ARG A 52 6.55 -31.50 -30.18
C ARG A 52 7.31 -32.41 -29.24
N THR A 53 6.56 -33.31 -28.60
CA THR A 53 7.03 -34.37 -27.71
C THR A 53 7.81 -35.46 -28.44
N HIS A 54 9.10 -35.22 -28.72
CA HIS A 54 10.03 -36.33 -28.95
C HIS A 54 10.76 -36.68 -27.66
N ARG A 55 10.38 -37.81 -27.04
CA ARG A 55 11.18 -38.47 -26.00
C ARG A 55 12.48 -38.96 -26.64
N SER A 56 13.49 -38.11 -26.68
CA SER A 56 14.84 -38.51 -27.04
C SER A 56 15.48 -39.23 -25.86
N ASN A 57 15.49 -40.57 -25.88
CA ASN A 57 16.26 -41.40 -24.95
C ASN A 57 17.79 -41.32 -25.18
N ARG A 58 18.28 -40.40 -26.02
CA ARG A 58 19.70 -40.21 -26.27
C ARG A 58 20.32 -39.39 -25.14
N LEU A 59 21.50 -39.83 -24.68
CA LEU A 59 22.38 -39.03 -23.84
C LEU A 59 22.76 -37.77 -24.63
N VAL A 60 22.50 -36.58 -24.06
CA VAL A 60 22.81 -35.29 -24.68
C VAL A 60 23.85 -34.55 -23.84
N ALA A 61 24.92 -34.07 -24.48
CA ALA A 61 25.89 -33.20 -23.82
C ALA A 61 25.39 -31.75 -23.87
N LEU A 62 25.18 -31.13 -22.71
CA LEU A 62 24.66 -29.77 -22.59
C LEU A 62 25.59 -28.88 -21.78
N SER A 63 25.76 -27.64 -22.26
CA SER A 63 26.56 -26.62 -21.57
C SER A 63 25.77 -25.93 -20.47
N ILE A 64 26.29 -26.00 -19.24
CA ILE A 64 25.71 -25.33 -18.06
C ILE A 64 25.52 -23.82 -18.30
N PRO A 65 26.53 -23.03 -18.70
CA PRO A 65 26.36 -21.58 -18.85
C PRO A 65 25.32 -21.19 -19.90
N VAL A 66 25.14 -21.97 -20.97
CA VAL A 66 24.12 -21.70 -22.00
C VAL A 66 22.72 -21.90 -21.42
N ILE A 67 22.49 -23.00 -20.68
CA ILE A 67 21.18 -23.28 -20.08
C ILE A 67 20.88 -22.28 -18.95
N LEU A 68 21.85 -21.94 -18.11
CA LEU A 68 21.68 -20.92 -17.07
C LEU A 68 21.29 -19.57 -17.68
N LYS A 69 21.92 -19.17 -18.79
CA LYS A 69 21.58 -17.93 -19.48
C LYS A 69 20.14 -17.97 -20.03
N ALA A 70 19.69 -19.12 -20.55
CA ALA A 70 18.31 -19.30 -20.98
C ALA A 70 17.32 -19.18 -19.81
N LEU A 71 17.59 -19.83 -18.68
CA LEU A 71 16.78 -19.74 -17.46
C LEU A 71 16.74 -18.31 -16.91
N GLN A 72 17.87 -17.63 -16.86
CA GLN A 72 17.97 -16.23 -16.43
C GLN A 72 17.15 -15.30 -17.34
N ASN A 73 17.18 -15.51 -18.65
CA ASN A 73 16.38 -14.73 -19.61
C ASN A 73 14.87 -14.99 -19.41
N LEU A 74 14.48 -16.25 -19.19
CA LEU A 74 13.08 -16.60 -18.91
C LEU A 74 12.60 -16.02 -17.58
N ARG A 75 13.43 -16.05 -16.53
CA ARG A 75 13.17 -15.37 -15.27
C ARG A 75 13.03 -13.88 -15.48
N ARG A 76 13.96 -13.23 -16.20
CA ARG A 76 13.96 -11.78 -16.48
C ARG A 76 12.66 -11.34 -17.16
N ASN A 77 12.20 -12.11 -18.14
CA ASN A 77 10.98 -11.88 -18.92
C ASN A 77 9.70 -12.38 -18.24
N GLU A 78 9.76 -12.81 -16.97
CA GLU A 78 8.61 -13.28 -16.17
C GLU A 78 7.84 -14.46 -16.80
N ASN A 79 8.50 -15.26 -17.64
CA ASN A 79 7.86 -16.39 -18.31
C ASN A 79 7.98 -17.66 -17.46
N HIS A 80 7.22 -17.70 -16.36
CA HIS A 80 7.30 -18.75 -15.35
C HIS A 80 6.99 -20.15 -15.91
N PHE A 81 6.01 -20.25 -16.81
CA PHE A 81 5.60 -21.53 -17.41
C PHE A 81 6.73 -22.16 -18.23
N LEU A 82 7.37 -21.40 -19.12
CA LEU A 82 8.49 -21.91 -19.93
C LEU A 82 9.72 -22.19 -19.07
N TYR A 83 9.94 -21.39 -18.03
CA TYR A 83 11.02 -21.62 -17.07
C TYR A 83 10.92 -22.99 -16.39
N PHE A 84 9.76 -23.32 -15.80
CA PHE A 84 9.55 -24.62 -15.16
C PHE A 84 9.43 -25.76 -16.17
N THR A 85 8.94 -25.50 -17.38
CA THR A 85 8.96 -26.49 -18.47
C THR A 85 10.39 -26.90 -18.81
N LEU A 86 11.30 -25.93 -18.95
CA LEU A 86 12.71 -26.21 -19.23
C LEU A 86 13.37 -26.97 -18.08
N LEU A 87 13.12 -26.59 -16.82
CA LEU A 87 13.64 -27.32 -15.65
C LEU A 87 13.14 -28.76 -15.57
N ASN A 88 11.84 -29.00 -15.80
CA ASN A 88 11.28 -30.35 -15.82
C ASN A 88 11.88 -31.20 -16.94
N ARG A 89 12.19 -30.59 -18.09
CA ARG A 89 12.89 -31.26 -19.20
C ARG A 89 14.33 -31.61 -18.85
N ILE A 90 15.03 -30.72 -18.15
CA ILE A 90 16.38 -30.98 -17.64
C ILE A 90 16.35 -32.17 -16.68
N GLN A 91 15.43 -32.18 -15.71
CA GLN A 91 15.34 -33.24 -14.71
C GLN A 91 14.95 -34.61 -15.31
N SER A 92 14.16 -34.64 -16.38
CA SER A 92 13.69 -35.88 -17.02
C SER A 92 14.63 -36.42 -18.10
N SER A 93 15.69 -35.69 -18.46
CA SER A 93 16.60 -36.08 -19.54
C SER A 93 17.92 -36.63 -19.00
N LYS A 94 18.52 -37.61 -19.69
CA LYS A 94 19.88 -38.07 -19.40
C LYS A 94 20.89 -37.10 -20.02
N ILE A 95 21.50 -36.25 -19.21
CA ILE A 95 22.37 -35.16 -19.66
C ILE A 95 23.80 -35.38 -19.17
N HIS A 96 24.78 -35.23 -20.07
CA HIS A 96 26.18 -35.00 -19.72
C HIS A 96 26.45 -33.50 -19.61
N TRP A 97 26.97 -33.05 -18.48
CA TRP A 97 27.15 -31.63 -18.20
C TRP A 97 28.54 -31.14 -18.60
N ILE A 98 28.57 -30.07 -19.38
CA ILE A 98 29.81 -29.36 -19.72
C ILE A 98 29.89 -28.10 -18.84
N SER A 99 30.94 -28.00 -18.04
CA SER A 99 31.21 -26.88 -17.13
C SER A 99 31.57 -25.59 -17.87
N GLN A 100 31.69 -24.47 -17.14
CA GLN A 100 32.11 -23.18 -17.68
C GLN A 100 33.51 -23.19 -18.30
N ASN A 101 34.37 -24.12 -17.87
CA ASN A 101 35.73 -24.28 -18.41
C ASN A 101 35.79 -25.29 -19.56
N ASN A 102 34.64 -25.63 -20.17
CA ASN A 102 34.49 -26.67 -21.20
C ASN A 102 34.99 -28.06 -20.79
N LYS A 103 35.13 -28.32 -19.48
CA LYS A 103 35.41 -29.65 -18.96
C LYS A 103 34.11 -30.39 -18.72
N GLU A 104 34.04 -31.64 -19.14
CA GLU A 104 32.96 -32.54 -18.74
C GLU A 104 33.00 -32.71 -17.23
N ILE A 105 31.83 -32.57 -16.61
CA ILE A 105 31.65 -32.91 -15.21
C ILE A 105 31.42 -34.41 -15.20
N GLU A 106 32.41 -35.17 -14.69
CA GLU A 106 32.24 -36.61 -14.44
C GLU A 106 30.93 -36.78 -13.68
N ALA A 107 30.05 -37.61 -14.23
CA ALA A 107 28.75 -37.87 -13.64
C ALA A 107 28.98 -38.29 -12.19
N SER A 108 28.66 -37.42 -11.23
CA SER A 108 28.49 -37.89 -9.87
C SER A 108 27.49 -39.04 -9.96
N GLU A 109 27.81 -40.18 -9.37
CA GLU A 109 27.11 -41.47 -9.47
C GLU A 109 25.60 -41.42 -9.10
N THR A 110 25.05 -40.23 -8.84
CA THR A 110 23.75 -39.93 -8.28
C THR A 110 22.75 -39.28 -9.25
N GLY A 111 23.12 -38.91 -10.48
CA GLY A 111 22.19 -38.25 -11.42
C GLY A 111 21.65 -36.89 -10.93
N GLN A 112 22.42 -36.20 -10.07
CA GLN A 112 22.02 -34.95 -9.43
C GLN A 112 22.29 -33.73 -10.33
N MET A 113 21.47 -32.70 -10.17
CA MET A 113 21.53 -31.45 -10.94
C MET A 113 22.70 -30.57 -10.48
N PRO A 114 23.40 -29.84 -11.37
CA PRO A 114 24.49 -28.96 -10.96
C PRO A 114 24.07 -27.86 -9.98
N ILE A 115 24.97 -27.48 -9.07
CA ILE A 115 24.74 -26.54 -7.95
C ILE A 115 24.28 -25.17 -8.44
N GLU A 116 24.75 -24.72 -9.60
CA GLU A 116 24.42 -23.43 -10.19
C GLU A 116 22.92 -23.29 -10.44
N PHE A 117 22.26 -24.38 -10.81
CA PHE A 117 20.83 -24.35 -11.04
C PHE A 117 20.00 -24.23 -9.76
N TYR A 118 20.49 -24.75 -8.64
CA TYR A 118 19.84 -24.53 -7.34
C TYR A 118 19.84 -23.04 -6.97
N ASN A 119 20.96 -22.35 -7.25
CA ASN A 119 21.06 -20.90 -7.00
C ASN A 119 20.12 -20.10 -7.93
N GLU A 120 20.04 -20.47 -9.21
CA GLU A 120 19.11 -19.81 -10.15
C GLU A 120 17.64 -20.12 -9.81
N LEU A 121 17.34 -21.32 -9.33
CA LEU A 121 16.00 -21.68 -8.88
C LEU A 121 15.62 -20.90 -7.61
N ALA A 122 16.53 -20.73 -6.64
CA ALA A 122 16.30 -19.86 -5.48
C ALA A 122 16.01 -18.41 -5.88
N ASN A 123 16.73 -17.88 -6.87
CA ASN A 123 16.45 -16.56 -7.45
C ASN A 123 15.04 -16.44 -8.05
N MET A 124 14.60 -17.48 -8.75
CA MET A 124 13.26 -17.53 -9.32
C MET A 124 12.17 -17.58 -8.25
N LEU A 125 12.32 -18.47 -7.26
CA LEU A 125 11.36 -18.63 -6.15
C LEU A 125 11.25 -17.35 -5.33
N TYR A 126 12.38 -16.69 -5.05
CA TYR A 126 12.41 -15.38 -4.40
C TYR A 126 11.67 -14.32 -5.23
N ARG A 127 11.92 -14.22 -6.54
CA ARG A 127 11.19 -13.26 -7.39
C ARG A 127 9.69 -13.54 -7.41
N MET A 128 9.29 -14.80 -7.51
CA MET A 128 7.87 -15.18 -7.45
C MET A 128 7.24 -14.75 -6.13
N SER A 129 7.90 -14.99 -4.99
CA SER A 129 7.37 -14.62 -3.68
C SER A 129 7.20 -13.11 -3.49
N LEU A 130 7.94 -12.27 -4.21
CA LEU A 130 7.75 -10.81 -4.21
C LEU A 130 6.46 -10.37 -4.91
N SER A 131 5.99 -11.13 -5.91
CA SER A 131 4.82 -10.80 -6.73
C SER A 131 3.49 -11.42 -6.25
N MET A 132 3.56 -12.38 -5.32
CA MET A 132 2.39 -13.15 -4.89
C MET A 132 1.69 -12.49 -3.70
N SER A 133 0.36 -12.39 -3.77
CA SER A 133 -0.50 -11.99 -2.65
C SER A 133 -0.65 -13.13 -1.62
N PRO A 134 -1.02 -12.83 -0.35
CA PRO A 134 -1.25 -13.86 0.67
C PRO A 134 -2.32 -14.88 0.23
N GLY A 135 -2.01 -16.19 0.22
CA GLY A 135 -2.94 -17.25 -0.19
C GLY A 135 -2.28 -18.63 -0.40
N ASP A 136 -3.08 -19.65 -0.71
CA ASP A 136 -2.73 -21.09 -0.78
C ASP A 136 -1.46 -21.42 -1.59
N ASP A 137 -1.13 -20.60 -2.60
CA ASP A 137 0.04 -20.81 -3.45
C ASP A 137 1.39 -20.51 -2.73
N LEU A 138 1.39 -19.66 -1.70
CA LEU A 138 2.61 -19.38 -0.91
C LEU A 138 3.06 -20.60 -0.10
N PHE A 139 2.13 -21.39 0.42
CA PHE A 139 2.44 -22.64 1.15
C PHE A 139 3.08 -23.67 0.23
N ILE A 140 2.57 -23.79 -1.01
CA ILE A 140 3.15 -24.68 -2.03
C ILE A 140 4.57 -24.22 -2.38
N LEU A 141 4.76 -22.91 -2.59
CA LEU A 141 6.06 -22.31 -2.89
C LEU A 141 7.06 -22.55 -1.76
N ALA A 142 6.67 -22.34 -0.51
CA ALA A 142 7.53 -22.57 0.66
C ALA A 142 7.85 -24.06 0.85
N LYS A 143 6.88 -24.96 0.67
CA LYS A 143 7.12 -26.42 0.71
C LYS A 143 8.12 -26.86 -0.36
N PHE A 144 8.00 -26.32 -1.57
CA PHE A 144 8.97 -26.56 -2.63
C PHE A 144 10.35 -25.99 -2.28
N THR A 145 10.38 -24.80 -1.70
CA THR A 145 11.61 -24.11 -1.29
C THR A 145 12.36 -24.86 -0.19
N LEU A 146 11.66 -25.37 0.83
CA LEU A 146 12.26 -26.20 1.89
C LEU A 146 12.85 -27.49 1.32
N ARG A 147 12.13 -28.20 0.44
CA ARG A 147 12.65 -29.41 -0.23
C ARG A 147 13.88 -29.12 -1.08
N LEU A 148 13.87 -27.99 -1.78
CA LEU A 148 15.03 -27.53 -2.54
C LEU A 148 16.22 -27.29 -1.62
N LEU A 149 15.98 -26.66 -0.46
CA LEU A 149 17.01 -26.36 0.51
C LEU A 149 17.60 -27.62 1.15
N GLU A 150 16.76 -28.59 1.53
CA GLU A 150 17.21 -29.90 2.04
C GLU A 150 18.07 -30.66 1.02
N ASN A 151 17.69 -30.61 -0.26
CA ASN A 151 18.49 -31.24 -1.31
C ASN A 151 19.79 -30.48 -1.54
N TYR A 152 19.74 -29.14 -1.51
CA TYR A 152 20.91 -28.28 -1.67
C TYR A 152 21.93 -28.55 -0.56
N THR A 153 21.51 -28.59 0.71
CA THR A 153 22.40 -28.85 1.86
C THR A 153 23.00 -30.25 1.83
N LYS A 154 22.27 -31.27 1.34
CA LYS A 154 22.79 -32.63 1.14
C LYS A 154 23.87 -32.72 0.06
N ILE A 155 23.72 -31.97 -1.03
CA ILE A 155 24.61 -32.01 -2.20
C ILE A 155 25.86 -31.15 -1.97
N THR A 156 25.71 -29.96 -1.39
CA THR A 156 26.78 -28.97 -1.23
C THR A 156 27.62 -29.19 0.05
N ARG A 157 28.09 -30.42 0.26
CA ARG A 157 28.94 -30.85 1.40
C ARG A 157 30.23 -30.02 1.63
N MET A 158 30.53 -29.01 0.81
CA MET A 158 31.73 -28.18 0.96
C MET A 158 31.51 -26.66 0.85
N ARG A 159 30.48 -26.12 0.18
CA ARG A 159 30.28 -24.66 -0.01
C ARG A 159 28.83 -24.25 -0.23
N LEU A 160 28.13 -23.88 0.84
CA LEU A 160 26.81 -23.26 0.77
C LEU A 160 26.93 -21.77 0.43
N LYS A 161 26.10 -21.27 -0.49
CA LYS A 161 25.97 -19.82 -0.74
C LYS A 161 24.94 -19.21 0.20
N ILE A 162 25.36 -18.21 0.98
CA ILE A 162 24.49 -17.52 1.95
C ILE A 162 23.36 -16.77 1.27
N ASP A 163 23.63 -16.17 0.11
CA ASP A 163 22.63 -15.54 -0.76
C ASP A 163 21.46 -16.48 -1.09
N THR A 164 21.77 -17.73 -1.44
CA THR A 164 20.76 -18.77 -1.70
C THR A 164 19.95 -19.09 -0.45
N LEU A 165 20.61 -19.23 0.71
CA LEU A 165 19.93 -19.51 1.98
C LEU A 165 18.99 -18.36 2.37
N TYR A 166 19.46 -17.11 2.31
CA TYR A 166 18.66 -15.93 2.62
C TYR A 166 17.42 -15.80 1.72
N LYS A 167 17.58 -15.97 0.41
CA LYS A 167 16.47 -15.93 -0.55
C LYS A 167 15.40 -16.97 -0.22
N CYS A 168 15.82 -18.18 0.12
CA CYS A 168 14.92 -19.24 0.57
C CYS A 168 14.26 -18.89 1.91
N SER A 169 14.99 -18.34 2.87
CA SER A 169 14.45 -17.89 4.15
C SER A 169 13.33 -16.88 3.95
N VAL A 170 13.53 -15.84 3.12
CA VAL A 170 12.51 -14.81 2.87
C VAL A 170 11.24 -15.40 2.25
N VAL A 171 11.36 -16.38 1.34
CA VAL A 171 10.20 -17.06 0.75
C VAL A 171 9.40 -17.81 1.83
N VAL A 172 10.09 -18.48 2.75
CA VAL A 172 9.46 -19.25 3.82
C VAL A 172 8.82 -18.33 4.87
N THR A 173 9.50 -17.26 5.29
CA THR A 173 8.97 -16.33 6.30
C THR A 173 7.67 -15.65 5.86
N LYS A 174 7.52 -15.38 4.56
CA LYS A 174 6.27 -14.84 3.98
C LYS A 174 5.04 -15.73 4.17
N THR A 175 5.20 -17.01 4.49
CA THR A 175 4.06 -17.87 4.81
C THR A 175 3.45 -17.58 6.17
N GLN A 176 4.16 -16.85 7.05
CA GLN A 176 3.76 -16.57 8.43
C GLN A 176 3.50 -17.84 9.29
N SER A 177 3.89 -19.02 8.80
CA SER A 177 3.65 -20.29 9.47
C SER A 177 4.85 -20.73 10.29
N ILE A 178 4.67 -20.85 11.60
CA ILE A 178 5.72 -21.28 12.54
C ILE A 178 6.30 -22.66 12.17
N SER A 179 5.48 -23.63 11.77
CA SER A 179 5.96 -24.97 11.40
C SER A 179 6.93 -24.98 10.21
N TYR A 180 6.70 -24.12 9.19
CA TYR A 180 7.61 -24.01 8.06
C TYR A 180 8.89 -23.25 8.44
N PHE A 181 8.75 -22.27 9.33
CA PHE A 181 9.85 -21.49 9.84
C PHE A 181 10.78 -22.32 10.75
N ASP A 182 10.23 -23.11 11.67
CA ASP A 182 11.02 -24.02 12.53
C ASP A 182 11.81 -25.00 11.66
N ARG A 183 11.18 -25.58 10.62
CA ARG A 183 11.89 -26.46 9.69
C ARG A 183 13.00 -25.76 8.92
N LEU A 184 12.82 -24.48 8.56
CA LEU A 184 13.89 -23.69 7.94
C LEU A 184 15.08 -23.53 8.88
N ILE A 185 14.83 -23.19 10.16
CA ILE A 185 15.89 -23.04 11.17
C ILE A 185 16.61 -24.37 11.38
N GLU A 186 15.88 -25.48 11.53
CA GLU A 186 16.46 -26.82 11.59
C GLU A 186 17.39 -27.10 10.40
N ILE A 187 16.99 -26.78 9.17
CA ILE A 187 17.84 -26.99 7.98
C ILE A 187 19.11 -26.13 8.02
N ILE A 188 19.01 -24.87 8.48
CA ILE A 188 20.15 -23.97 8.65
C ILE A 188 21.12 -24.50 9.71
N GLU A 189 20.59 -25.07 10.80
CA GLU A 189 21.36 -25.69 11.88
C GLU A 189 21.95 -27.04 11.48
N GLU A 190 21.21 -27.93 10.83
CA GLU A 190 21.68 -29.25 10.33
C GLU A 190 22.83 -29.10 9.33
N ALA A 191 22.82 -28.03 8.53
CA ALA A 191 23.93 -27.68 7.65
C ALA A 191 25.26 -27.46 8.42
N HIS A 192 25.23 -27.30 9.76
CA HIS A 192 26.37 -27.17 10.67
C HIS A 192 27.14 -28.43 10.94
N ALA A 193 26.47 -29.55 11.19
CA ALA A 193 27.14 -30.79 11.56
C ALA A 193 28.10 -31.31 10.47
N ASN A 194 27.87 -30.91 9.21
CA ASN A 194 28.52 -31.49 8.04
C ASN A 194 29.50 -30.56 7.29
N ASN A 195 29.65 -29.28 7.66
CA ASN A 195 30.40 -28.29 6.87
C ASN A 195 31.37 -27.44 7.71
N THR A 196 32.67 -27.58 7.43
CA THR A 196 33.81 -26.90 8.09
C THR A 196 34.08 -25.46 7.62
N HIS A 197 33.43 -24.98 6.55
CA HIS A 197 33.77 -23.69 5.91
C HIS A 197 32.81 -22.52 6.15
N VAL A 198 31.57 -22.74 6.61
CA VAL A 198 30.69 -21.64 7.03
C VAL A 198 30.97 -21.37 8.50
N SER A 199 31.51 -20.18 8.83
CA SER A 199 31.80 -19.82 10.22
C SER A 199 30.52 -19.88 11.05
N ASN A 200 30.61 -20.36 12.30
CA ASN A 200 29.46 -20.44 13.21
C ASN A 200 28.76 -19.09 13.36
N THR A 201 29.52 -18.00 13.29
CA THR A 201 29.03 -16.63 13.30
C THR A 201 28.07 -16.35 12.15
N MET A 202 28.40 -16.76 10.92
CA MET A 202 27.55 -16.51 9.74
C MET A 202 26.20 -17.20 9.83
N ARG A 203 26.18 -18.46 10.28
CA ARG A 203 24.92 -19.20 10.49
C ARG A 203 24.03 -18.53 11.52
N LYS A 204 24.62 -18.12 12.64
CA LYS A 204 23.90 -17.44 13.71
C LYS A 204 23.30 -16.13 13.21
N ILE A 205 24.06 -15.34 12.44
CA ILE A 205 23.55 -14.12 11.80
C ILE A 205 22.37 -14.44 10.88
N LEU A 206 22.46 -15.47 10.03
CA LEU A 206 21.38 -15.85 9.13
C LEU A 206 20.11 -16.31 9.89
N ALA A 207 20.29 -17.08 10.98
CA ALA A 207 19.19 -17.50 11.84
C ALA A 207 18.51 -16.29 12.49
N ASP A 208 19.28 -15.42 13.15
CA ASP A 208 18.78 -14.21 13.81
C ASP A 208 18.04 -13.30 12.81
N ILE A 209 18.56 -13.14 11.59
CA ILE A 209 17.90 -12.37 10.52
C ILE A 209 16.63 -13.06 10.03
N SER A 210 16.60 -14.39 9.98
CA SER A 210 15.40 -15.14 9.63
C SER A 210 14.33 -14.97 10.71
N TYR A 211 14.69 -14.98 12.00
CA TYR A 211 13.78 -14.65 13.11
C TYR A 211 13.25 -13.22 13.00
N ILE A 212 14.12 -12.24 12.76
CA ILE A 212 13.72 -10.83 12.57
C ILE A 212 12.73 -10.70 11.41
N ALA A 213 13.04 -11.32 10.27
CA ALA A 213 12.15 -11.31 9.11
C ALA A 213 10.80 -11.96 9.44
N PHE A 214 10.79 -13.10 10.12
CA PHE A 214 9.57 -13.80 10.52
C PHE A 214 8.70 -12.98 11.48
N PHE A 215 9.30 -12.39 12.52
CA PHE A 215 8.55 -11.55 13.47
C PHE A 215 8.06 -10.24 12.86
N THR A 216 8.76 -9.73 11.84
CA THR A 216 8.29 -8.59 11.03
C THR A 216 7.12 -9.00 10.14
N GLU A 217 7.11 -10.20 9.54
CA GLU A 217 5.99 -10.69 8.72
C GLU A 217 4.74 -11.04 9.53
N THR A 218 4.91 -11.42 10.81
CA THR A 218 3.83 -11.89 11.69
C THR A 218 3.33 -10.82 12.66
N ASP A 219 3.80 -9.58 12.52
CA ASP A 219 3.47 -8.44 13.37
C ASP A 219 3.71 -8.69 14.90
N GLN A 220 4.76 -9.44 15.25
CA GLN A 220 5.07 -9.79 16.64
C GLN A 220 6.14 -8.88 17.25
N VAL A 221 5.78 -7.61 17.52
CA VAL A 221 6.74 -6.55 17.94
C VAL A 221 7.56 -6.93 19.18
N HIS A 222 6.95 -7.48 20.23
CA HIS A 222 7.69 -7.80 21.47
C HIS A 222 8.73 -8.91 21.28
N LYS A 223 8.45 -9.91 20.43
CA LYS A 223 9.42 -10.96 20.11
C LYS A 223 10.54 -10.42 19.23
N LEU A 224 10.20 -9.55 18.28
CA LEU A 224 11.18 -8.85 17.46
C LEU A 224 12.15 -8.01 18.32
N GLU A 225 11.65 -7.23 19.29
CA GLU A 225 12.48 -6.45 20.21
C GLU A 225 13.43 -7.33 21.03
N SER A 226 12.90 -8.45 21.54
CA SER A 226 13.67 -9.45 22.27
C SER A 226 14.80 -10.02 21.40
N GLU A 227 14.50 -10.37 20.15
CA GLU A 227 15.47 -10.95 19.24
C GLU A 227 16.57 -9.95 18.83
N LEU A 228 16.19 -8.70 18.56
CA LEU A 228 17.13 -7.63 18.25
C LEU A 228 18.08 -7.37 19.42
N THR A 229 17.55 -7.33 20.65
CA THR A 229 18.34 -7.04 21.85
C THR A 229 19.17 -8.24 22.31
N GLY A 230 18.62 -9.45 22.20
CA GLY A 230 19.24 -10.70 22.63
C GLY A 230 20.27 -11.26 21.64
N GLY A 231 20.05 -11.06 20.34
CA GLY A 231 20.89 -11.57 19.25
C GLY A 231 21.61 -10.44 18.51
N LEU A 232 20.89 -9.75 17.62
CA LEU A 232 21.47 -8.92 16.57
C LEU A 232 22.38 -7.78 17.08
N PHE A 233 21.96 -7.05 18.12
CA PHE A 233 22.70 -5.89 18.63
C PHE A 233 24.05 -6.24 19.29
N ARG A 234 24.30 -7.54 19.53
CA ARG A 234 25.56 -8.05 20.08
C ARG A 234 26.65 -8.22 19.03
N TYR A 235 26.31 -8.25 17.74
CA TYR A 235 27.32 -8.38 16.68
C TYR A 235 28.12 -7.08 16.52
N GLY A 236 29.44 -7.20 16.53
CA GLY A 236 30.38 -6.09 16.34
C GLY A 236 30.80 -5.88 14.88
N LYS A 237 31.51 -4.77 14.62
CA LYS A 237 32.00 -4.34 13.28
C LYS A 237 32.85 -5.38 12.55
N HIS A 238 33.58 -6.23 13.28
CA HIS A 238 34.49 -7.23 12.70
C HIS A 238 33.82 -8.60 12.44
N MET A 239 32.53 -8.74 12.74
CA MET A 239 31.84 -10.05 12.67
C MET A 239 31.04 -10.26 11.39
N VAL A 240 30.85 -9.22 10.56
CA VAL A 240 30.00 -9.29 9.38
C VAL A 240 30.69 -8.68 8.17
N ASP A 241 30.72 -9.44 7.07
CA ASP A 241 31.22 -8.99 5.78
C ASP A 241 30.27 -7.97 5.15
N LEU A 242 30.78 -6.93 4.51
CA LEU A 242 30.00 -5.85 3.90
C LEU A 242 29.05 -6.39 2.83
N GLU A 243 29.49 -7.37 2.02
CA GLU A 243 28.67 -7.97 0.96
C GLU A 243 27.41 -8.66 1.52
N LEU A 244 27.44 -9.14 2.76
CA LEU A 244 26.28 -9.75 3.42
C LEU A 244 25.32 -8.69 3.93
N MET A 245 25.85 -7.53 4.32
CA MET A 245 25.01 -6.47 4.85
C MET A 245 24.18 -5.82 3.76
N ASP A 246 24.72 -5.72 2.55
CA ASP A 246 23.96 -5.34 1.37
C ASP A 246 22.83 -6.35 1.07
N LEU A 247 23.08 -7.65 1.27
CA LEU A 247 22.07 -8.69 1.11
C LEU A 247 20.93 -8.55 2.13
N PHE A 248 21.26 -8.21 3.39
CA PHE A 248 20.30 -8.14 4.49
C PHE A 248 19.63 -6.76 4.65
N TYR A 249 20.18 -5.73 4.02
CA TYR A 249 19.69 -4.35 4.07
C TYR A 249 18.17 -4.23 3.92
N PRO A 250 17.51 -4.85 2.91
CA PRO A 250 16.06 -4.72 2.75
C PRO A 250 15.27 -5.22 3.97
N THR A 251 15.75 -6.29 4.64
CA THR A 251 15.13 -6.80 5.86
C THR A 251 15.25 -5.78 6.98
N PHE A 252 16.44 -5.21 7.19
CA PHE A 252 16.66 -4.25 8.28
C PHE A 252 15.85 -2.97 8.12
N ILE A 253 15.77 -2.42 6.90
CA ILE A 253 14.95 -1.23 6.64
C ILE A 253 13.49 -1.51 6.90
N ARG A 254 12.98 -2.64 6.40
CA ARG A 254 11.58 -3.02 6.63
C ARG A 254 11.28 -3.19 8.12
N THR A 255 12.18 -3.82 8.85
CA THR A 255 12.09 -3.97 10.31
C THR A 255 12.13 -2.61 11.02
N ALA A 256 13.01 -1.68 10.62
CA ALA A 256 13.07 -0.34 11.20
C ALA A 256 11.76 0.43 10.99
N LYS A 257 11.20 0.40 9.76
CA LYS A 257 9.89 1.00 9.44
C LYS A 257 8.80 0.39 10.30
N TYR A 258 8.75 -0.94 10.40
CA TYR A 258 7.78 -1.66 11.22
C TYR A 258 7.87 -1.26 12.71
N LEU A 259 9.08 -1.22 13.29
CA LEU A 259 9.29 -0.80 14.68
C LEU A 259 8.78 0.62 14.95
N LEU A 260 9.05 1.57 14.04
CA LEU A 260 8.54 2.93 14.17
C LEU A 260 7.00 2.98 14.09
N LEU A 261 6.41 2.26 13.14
CA LEU A 261 4.95 2.17 13.00
C LEU A 261 4.27 1.50 14.22
N SER A 262 4.99 0.61 14.90
CA SER A 262 4.57 -0.03 16.16
C SER A 262 4.97 0.74 17.41
N ASN A 263 5.38 2.02 17.29
CA ASN A 263 5.76 2.90 18.41
C ASN A 263 6.97 2.42 19.24
N SER A 264 7.84 1.60 18.65
CA SER A 264 9.09 1.11 19.25
C SER A 264 10.30 1.94 18.79
N GLU A 265 10.28 3.23 19.14
CA GLU A 265 11.30 4.20 18.69
C GLU A 265 12.72 3.80 19.12
N LEU A 266 12.89 3.35 20.37
CA LEU A 266 14.20 3.00 20.93
C LEU A 266 14.89 1.87 20.14
N CYS A 267 14.14 0.83 19.77
CA CYS A 267 14.67 -0.31 19.03
C CYS A 267 14.96 0.07 17.58
N ALA A 268 14.08 0.85 16.94
CA ALA A 268 14.31 1.36 15.60
C ALA A 268 15.58 2.23 15.53
N ARG A 269 15.73 3.16 16.47
CA ARG A 269 16.90 4.03 16.58
C ARG A 269 18.19 3.22 16.75
N LYS A 270 18.20 2.25 17.67
CA LYS A 270 19.37 1.37 17.87
C LYS A 270 19.72 0.59 16.61
N LEU A 271 18.72 0.06 15.88
CA LEU A 271 18.96 -0.64 14.63
C LEU A 271 19.58 0.28 13.58
N ILE A 272 19.08 1.51 13.44
CA ILE A 272 19.63 2.53 12.52
C ILE A 272 21.07 2.90 12.89
N GLU A 273 21.35 3.15 14.17
CA GLU A 273 22.71 3.44 14.65
C GLU A 273 23.66 2.27 14.37
N LEU A 274 23.16 1.04 14.48
CA LEU A 274 23.95 -0.17 14.26
C LEU A 274 24.28 -0.37 12.77
N LEU A 275 23.33 -0.11 11.86
CA LEU A 275 23.55 -0.15 10.41
C LEU A 275 24.69 0.78 9.99
N ASP A 276 24.67 2.03 10.43
CA ASP A 276 25.68 3.02 10.02
C ASP A 276 26.97 2.90 10.85
N ALA A 277 26.91 3.07 12.17
CA ALA A 277 28.10 3.24 13.01
C ALA A 277 28.89 1.94 13.19
N LYS A 278 28.20 0.79 13.28
CA LYS A 278 28.87 -0.52 13.49
C LYS A 278 29.09 -1.28 12.20
N TRP A 279 28.15 -1.24 11.27
CA TRP A 279 28.20 -2.07 10.07
C TRP A 279 28.55 -1.32 8.79
N ASN A 280 28.67 0.01 8.85
CA ASN A 280 29.08 0.86 7.74
C ASN A 280 28.17 0.71 6.51
N VAL A 281 26.88 0.49 6.75
CA VAL A 281 25.82 0.40 5.73
C VAL A 281 25.09 1.72 5.68
N ARG A 282 25.30 2.47 4.60
CA ARG A 282 24.57 3.72 4.39
C ARG A 282 23.13 3.45 3.95
N LEU A 283 22.20 4.22 4.53
CA LEU A 283 20.82 4.27 4.09
C LEU A 283 20.75 4.87 2.68
N GLN A 284 19.93 4.28 1.83
CA GLN A 284 19.61 4.84 0.51
C GLN A 284 18.69 6.06 0.67
N ASP A 285 18.83 7.05 -0.21
CA ASP A 285 18.09 8.32 -0.16
C ASP A 285 16.56 8.13 -0.04
N HIS A 286 16.01 7.16 -0.78
CA HIS A 286 14.59 6.82 -0.71
C HIS A 286 14.19 6.32 0.68
N ASP A 287 14.94 5.38 1.24
CA ASP A 287 14.63 4.80 2.56
C ASP A 287 14.86 5.80 3.69
N LEU A 288 15.89 6.64 3.57
CA LEU A 288 16.15 7.74 4.47
C LEU A 288 14.97 8.72 4.48
N SER A 289 14.51 9.14 3.30
CA SER A 289 13.36 10.05 3.16
C SER A 289 12.09 9.45 3.75
N GLU A 290 11.85 8.16 3.54
CA GLU A 290 10.69 7.46 4.09
C GLU A 290 10.75 7.35 5.62
N LEU A 291 11.91 7.00 6.18
CA LEU A 291 12.12 6.96 7.63
C LEU A 291 11.96 8.35 8.27
N VAL A 292 12.53 9.39 7.66
CA VAL A 292 12.35 10.79 8.10
C VAL A 292 10.87 11.15 8.10
N CYS A 293 10.15 10.87 7.02
CA CYS A 293 8.71 11.13 6.94
C CYS A 293 7.91 10.40 8.03
N ILE A 294 8.22 9.13 8.30
CA ILE A 294 7.58 8.36 9.39
C ILE A 294 7.88 9.01 10.74
N CYS A 295 9.13 9.39 11.00
CA CYS A 295 9.50 10.02 12.26
C CYS A 295 8.92 11.42 12.43
N GLU A 296 8.87 12.22 11.37
CA GLU A 296 8.23 13.54 11.38
C GLU A 296 6.73 13.42 11.67
N LYS A 297 6.05 12.50 10.98
CA LYS A 297 4.62 12.22 11.13
C LYS A 297 4.25 11.72 12.52
N ASN A 298 5.12 10.94 13.17
CA ASN A 298 4.85 10.34 14.49
C ASN A 298 5.60 11.03 15.64
N ALA A 299 6.28 12.15 15.37
CA ALA A 299 7.07 12.90 16.35
C ALA A 299 8.19 12.08 17.05
N PHE A 300 8.87 11.19 16.33
CA PHE A 300 10.04 10.43 16.81
C PHE A 300 11.33 11.25 16.73
N ASP A 301 11.46 12.23 17.61
CA ASP A 301 12.57 13.20 17.61
C ASP A 301 13.93 12.58 17.98
N ASP A 302 13.97 11.55 18.82
CA ASP A 302 15.26 10.90 19.16
C ASP A 302 15.82 10.19 17.93
N THR A 303 14.95 9.53 17.16
CA THR A 303 15.34 8.89 15.90
C THR A 303 15.69 9.92 14.83
N LEU A 304 14.95 11.02 14.70
CA LEU A 304 15.29 12.12 13.78
C LEU A 304 16.63 12.76 14.11
N THR A 305 16.89 13.00 15.41
CA THR A 305 18.16 13.54 15.89
C THR A 305 19.30 12.59 15.57
N THR A 306 19.10 11.27 15.74
CA THR A 306 20.07 10.26 15.32
C THR A 306 20.28 10.30 13.81
N LEU A 307 19.21 10.32 13.00
CA LEU A 307 19.33 10.39 11.54
C LEU A 307 20.07 11.66 11.08
N GLN A 308 19.82 12.81 11.70
CA GLN A 308 20.55 14.05 11.44
C GLN A 308 22.03 13.96 11.79
N LYS A 309 22.37 13.31 12.90
CA LYS A 309 23.76 13.10 13.30
C LYS A 309 24.51 12.21 12.31
N LEU A 310 23.85 11.17 11.79
CA LEU A 310 24.44 10.23 10.85
C LEU A 310 24.48 10.80 9.42
N TYR A 311 23.47 11.60 9.04
CA TYR A 311 23.29 12.16 7.69
C TYR A 311 23.07 13.69 7.72
N PRO A 312 24.06 14.47 8.18
CA PRO A 312 23.88 15.91 8.45
C PRO A 312 23.60 16.75 7.20
N ASN A 313 24.04 16.30 6.02
CA ASN A 313 23.84 17.01 4.75
C ASN A 313 22.51 16.65 4.07
N ASP A 314 21.97 15.46 4.37
CA ASP A 314 20.81 14.88 3.67
C ASP A 314 19.54 15.02 4.52
N VAL A 315 19.68 15.13 5.84
CA VAL A 315 18.57 15.30 6.78
C VAL A 315 18.64 16.69 7.40
N VAL A 316 17.83 17.61 6.87
CA VAL A 316 17.57 18.89 7.53
C VAL A 316 16.43 18.69 8.51
N VAL A 317 16.76 18.33 9.76
CA VAL A 317 15.78 18.45 10.84
C VAL A 317 15.52 19.93 11.02
N ARG A 318 14.34 20.36 10.59
CA ARG A 318 13.86 21.69 10.92
C ARG A 318 13.74 21.73 12.43
N SER A 319 14.66 22.46 13.08
CA SER A 319 14.67 22.60 14.53
C SER A 319 13.39 23.31 14.95
N TYR A 320 12.38 22.55 15.35
CA TYR A 320 11.19 23.10 15.95
C TYR A 320 11.29 22.91 17.46
N ASN A 321 11.22 24.02 18.19
CA ASN A 321 11.47 24.17 19.63
C ASN A 321 10.41 23.51 20.54
N TRP A 322 9.91 22.33 20.19
CA TRP A 322 9.11 21.53 21.10
C TRP A 322 9.85 20.20 21.29
N SER A 323 10.50 20.01 22.42
CA SER A 323 10.99 18.67 22.72
C SER A 323 9.79 17.75 23.01
N VAL A 324 9.87 16.48 22.64
CA VAL A 324 8.88 15.45 23.06
C VAL A 324 8.67 15.47 24.57
N LYS A 325 9.68 15.84 25.37
CA LYS A 325 9.56 16.01 26.82
C LYS A 325 8.68 17.19 27.21
N ASP A 326 8.79 18.33 26.50
CA ASP A 326 7.93 19.50 26.71
C ASP A 326 6.48 19.22 26.31
N ILE A 327 6.28 18.35 25.33
CA ILE A 327 4.96 17.93 24.86
C ILE A 327 4.39 16.86 25.81
N ALA A 328 5.13 15.78 26.11
CA ALA A 328 4.66 14.62 26.88
C ALA A 328 4.10 15.00 28.26
N ASN A 329 4.72 15.96 28.94
CA ASN A 329 4.31 16.39 30.28
C ASN A 329 3.10 17.34 30.31
N LYS A 330 2.63 17.80 29.15
CA LYS A 330 1.50 18.73 29.05
C LYS A 330 0.22 18.02 28.69
N ASN A 331 -0.89 18.41 29.30
CA ASN A 331 -2.21 18.00 28.84
C ASN A 331 -2.58 18.71 27.52
N PHE A 332 -3.67 18.30 26.88
CA PHE A 332 -4.08 18.85 25.58
C PHE A 332 -4.29 20.37 25.63
N GLU A 333 -4.92 20.89 26.68
CA GLU A 333 -5.20 22.32 26.82
C GLU A 333 -3.92 23.15 26.97
N GLU A 334 -3.00 22.70 27.83
CA GLU A 334 -1.69 23.33 28.03
C GLU A 334 -0.90 23.41 26.73
N TYR A 335 -0.91 22.34 25.93
CA TYR A 335 -0.30 22.33 24.60
C TYR A 335 -0.95 23.38 23.67
N VAL A 336 -2.29 23.45 23.65
CA VAL A 336 -3.02 24.43 22.84
C VAL A 336 -2.68 25.87 23.23
N PHE A 337 -2.58 26.17 24.53
CA PHE A 337 -2.25 27.52 25.00
C PHE A 337 -0.80 27.90 24.73
N ASP A 338 0.14 26.96 24.80
CA ASP A 338 1.51 27.21 24.39
C ASP A 338 1.63 27.45 22.88
N LEU A 339 0.87 26.68 22.09
CA LEU A 339 0.81 26.87 20.65
C LEU A 339 0.21 28.23 20.31
N LYS A 340 -0.87 28.63 20.98
CA LYS A 340 -1.46 29.98 20.89
C LYS A 340 -0.39 31.04 21.11
N ASN A 341 0.35 30.97 22.21
CA ASN A 341 1.37 31.96 22.53
C ASN A 341 2.45 32.05 21.44
N LYS A 342 2.89 30.90 20.89
CA LYS A 342 3.88 30.87 19.80
C LYS A 342 3.32 31.46 18.49
N VAL A 343 2.09 31.12 18.11
CA VAL A 343 1.42 31.68 16.92
C VAL A 343 1.35 33.20 17.01
N MET A 344 0.95 33.72 18.17
CA MET A 344 0.75 35.15 18.37
C MET A 344 2.05 35.95 18.51
N THR A 345 3.14 35.32 18.97
CA THR A 345 4.41 36.02 19.23
C THR A 345 5.46 35.89 18.13
N SER A 346 5.34 34.89 17.25
CA SER A 346 6.43 34.53 16.32
C SER A 346 6.01 34.30 14.87
N ASN A 347 4.79 34.69 14.45
CA ASN A 347 4.24 34.37 13.12
C ASN A 347 4.43 32.88 12.78
N TYR A 348 4.21 32.01 13.77
CA TYR A 348 4.46 30.59 13.66
C TYR A 348 3.51 29.94 12.65
N PRO A 349 4.00 29.22 11.62
CA PRO A 349 3.14 28.66 10.58
C PRO A 349 2.30 27.50 11.12
N LEU A 350 0.99 27.71 11.22
CA LEU A 350 0.01 26.68 11.62
C LEU A 350 -0.21 25.59 10.56
N SER A 351 0.23 25.82 9.32
CA SER A 351 0.10 24.87 8.21
C SER A 351 1.06 23.67 8.28
N ASP A 352 1.89 23.57 9.31
CA ASP A 352 2.84 22.47 9.45
C ASP A 352 2.11 21.16 9.82
N ILE A 353 2.25 20.15 8.95
CA ILE A 353 1.73 18.78 9.11
C ILE A 353 2.13 18.19 10.47
N ARG A 354 3.29 18.58 11.02
CA ARG A 354 3.78 18.09 12.31
C ARG A 354 2.98 18.59 13.50
N ASN A 355 2.44 19.82 13.46
CA ASN A 355 1.56 20.31 14.53
C ASN A 355 0.25 19.51 14.56
N ALA A 356 -0.28 19.14 13.39
CA ALA A 356 -1.48 18.30 13.29
C ALA A 356 -1.20 16.88 13.81
N SER A 357 -0.01 16.34 13.54
CA SER A 357 0.47 15.09 14.12
C SER A 357 0.60 15.13 15.65
N ILE A 358 1.20 16.19 16.21
CA ILE A 358 1.35 16.35 17.66
C ILE A 358 -0.02 16.51 18.34
N MET A 359 -0.94 17.28 17.73
CA MET A 359 -2.32 17.36 18.22
C MET A 359 -3.01 16.00 18.21
N ASN A 360 -2.87 15.22 17.13
CA ASN A 360 -3.45 13.88 17.06
C ASN A 360 -2.87 12.94 18.13
N LEU A 361 -1.56 13.01 18.37
CA LEU A 361 -0.89 12.26 19.44
C LEU A 361 -1.44 12.67 20.82
N LYS A 362 -1.63 13.96 21.08
CA LYS A 362 -2.23 14.45 22.33
C LYS A 362 -3.69 14.04 22.48
N LEU A 363 -4.49 14.11 21.42
CA LEU A 363 -5.87 13.61 21.44
C LEU A 363 -5.93 12.13 21.83
N THR A 364 -4.98 11.33 21.34
CA THR A 364 -4.89 9.89 21.62
C THR A 364 -4.46 9.61 23.07
N GLN A 365 -3.57 10.44 23.62
CA GLN A 365 -3.02 10.26 24.97
C GLN A 365 -3.91 10.82 26.09
N SER A 366 -4.59 11.95 25.85
CA SER A 366 -5.24 12.73 26.92
C SER A 366 -6.74 12.95 26.78
N LEU A 367 -7.35 12.63 25.62
CA LEU A 367 -8.79 12.85 25.39
C LEU A 367 -9.47 11.63 24.75
N PRO A 368 -9.50 10.46 25.41
CA PRO A 368 -10.09 9.24 24.87
C PRO A 368 -11.62 9.28 24.67
N ASN A 369 -12.36 10.15 25.38
CA ASN A 369 -13.83 10.19 25.32
C ASN A 369 -14.40 11.58 24.96
N LEU A 370 -15.68 11.60 24.53
CA LEU A 370 -16.35 12.82 24.02
C LEU A 370 -16.57 13.87 25.11
N GLU A 371 -16.84 13.47 26.35
CA GLU A 371 -17.11 14.39 27.46
C GLU A 371 -15.87 15.22 27.79
N GLU A 372 -14.71 14.57 27.88
CA GLU A 372 -13.41 15.24 28.08
C GLU A 372 -13.07 16.16 26.89
N MET A 373 -13.39 15.76 25.65
CA MET A 373 -13.21 16.61 24.48
C MET A 373 -14.10 17.86 24.55
N PHE A 374 -15.36 17.73 24.96
CA PHE A 374 -16.28 18.86 25.14
C PHE A 374 -15.81 19.81 26.23
N GLN A 375 -15.40 19.27 27.40
CA GLN A 375 -14.87 20.08 28.49
C GLN A 375 -13.62 20.87 28.05
N SER A 376 -12.73 20.20 27.30
CA SER A 376 -11.51 20.83 26.76
C SER A 376 -11.84 21.94 25.76
N LEU A 377 -12.80 21.70 24.85
CA LEU A 377 -13.25 22.72 23.91
C LEU A 377 -13.91 23.91 24.61
N GLU A 378 -14.67 23.69 25.66
CA GLU A 378 -15.26 24.79 26.43
C GLU A 378 -14.17 25.64 27.09
N ASN A 379 -13.17 24.99 27.71
CA ASN A 379 -12.04 25.65 28.37
C ASN A 379 -11.16 26.42 27.39
N ILE A 380 -10.89 25.83 26.22
CA ILE A 380 -10.17 26.48 25.13
C ILE A 380 -10.99 27.66 24.57
N GLY A 381 -12.28 27.46 24.34
CA GLY A 381 -13.19 28.45 23.77
C GLY A 381 -13.32 29.70 24.63
N LYS A 382 -13.30 29.55 25.96
CA LYS A 382 -13.29 30.68 26.93
C LYS A 382 -12.02 31.53 26.85
N LYS A 383 -10.91 30.99 26.32
CA LYS A 383 -9.59 31.64 26.31
C LYS A 383 -9.06 32.01 24.92
N LEU A 384 -9.74 31.60 23.85
CA LEU A 384 -9.41 31.96 22.47
C LEU A 384 -10.42 33.00 21.94
N ASN A 385 -9.91 34.16 21.51
CA ASN A 385 -10.76 35.17 20.87
C ASN A 385 -10.90 34.85 19.36
N ASN A 386 -11.51 35.76 18.60
CA ASN A 386 -11.72 35.64 17.16
C ASN A 386 -10.68 36.43 16.36
N THR A 387 -9.45 36.53 16.86
CA THR A 387 -8.35 37.11 16.05
C THR A 387 -7.99 36.16 14.90
N PRO A 388 -7.47 36.63 13.76
CA PRO A 388 -7.18 35.76 12.60
C PRO A 388 -6.28 34.56 12.93
N GLY A 389 -5.24 34.75 13.75
CA GLY A 389 -4.34 33.66 14.17
C GLY A 389 -5.01 32.66 15.12
N GLU A 390 -5.83 33.13 16.07
CA GLU A 390 -6.58 32.26 16.96
C GLU A 390 -7.71 31.50 16.23
N GLN A 391 -8.32 32.11 15.20
CA GLN A 391 -9.32 31.47 14.34
C GLN A 391 -8.70 30.31 13.56
N GLN A 392 -7.50 30.50 12.98
CA GLN A 392 -6.76 29.42 12.33
C GLN A 392 -6.38 28.29 13.31
N LEU A 393 -6.05 28.64 14.56
CA LEU A 393 -5.80 27.65 15.60
C LEU A 393 -7.08 26.86 15.96
N LYS A 394 -8.23 27.53 16.08
CA LYS A 394 -9.53 26.86 16.29
C LYS A 394 -9.83 25.89 15.16
N VAL A 395 -9.67 26.32 13.90
CA VAL A 395 -9.82 25.47 12.71
C VAL A 395 -8.95 24.22 12.79
N MET A 396 -7.68 24.39 13.18
CA MET A 396 -6.73 23.28 13.30
C MET A 396 -7.12 22.29 14.41
N ILE A 397 -7.58 22.79 15.57
CA ILE A 397 -8.05 21.96 16.68
C ILE A 397 -9.26 21.14 16.25
N LEU A 398 -10.26 21.79 15.64
CA LEU A 398 -11.48 21.12 15.15
C LEU A 398 -11.14 20.06 14.10
N ASN A 399 -10.26 20.37 13.15
CA ASN A 399 -9.81 19.41 12.13
C ASN A 399 -9.13 18.18 12.74
N SER A 400 -8.26 18.38 13.73
CA SER A 400 -7.57 17.28 14.41
C SER A 400 -8.54 16.40 15.18
N MET A 401 -9.50 17.00 15.89
CA MET A 401 -10.54 16.28 16.64
C MET A 401 -11.49 15.50 15.73
N PHE A 402 -11.99 16.11 14.64
CA PHE A 402 -12.82 15.41 13.65
C PHE A 402 -12.07 14.24 13.02
N LEU A 403 -10.81 14.45 12.64
CA LEU A 403 -10.00 13.41 12.01
C LEU A 403 -9.74 12.25 12.97
N TYR A 404 -9.43 12.54 14.24
CA TYR A 404 -9.28 11.54 15.28
C TYR A 404 -10.56 10.72 15.47
N LEU A 405 -11.72 11.39 15.57
CA LEU A 405 -13.02 10.72 15.72
C LEU A 405 -13.37 9.85 14.51
N ALA A 406 -13.16 10.35 13.29
CA ALA A 406 -13.45 9.58 12.08
C ALA A 406 -12.52 8.37 11.88
N GLN A 407 -11.31 8.40 12.44
CA GLN A 407 -10.37 7.28 12.37
C GLN A 407 -10.62 6.21 13.44
N ASN A 408 -10.97 6.63 14.66
CA ASN A 408 -11.01 5.76 15.83
C ASN A 408 -12.43 5.44 16.32
N SER A 409 -13.46 5.99 15.70
CA SER A 409 -14.84 5.82 16.15
C SER A 409 -15.87 5.69 15.03
N LYS A 410 -17.08 5.24 15.40
CA LYS A 410 -18.23 5.13 14.50
C LYS A 410 -18.81 6.52 14.19
N TYR A 411 -19.50 6.64 13.06
CA TYR A 411 -20.14 7.87 12.59
C TYR A 411 -20.97 8.60 13.67
N GLY A 412 -21.74 7.87 14.48
CA GLY A 412 -22.55 8.45 15.55
C GLY A 412 -21.76 9.28 16.57
N LYS A 413 -20.49 8.97 16.86
CA LYS A 413 -19.64 9.80 17.73
C LYS A 413 -19.20 11.08 17.03
N SER A 414 -18.90 11.02 15.74
CA SER A 414 -18.60 12.21 14.93
C SER A 414 -19.80 13.14 14.83
N LEU A 415 -21.02 12.58 14.79
CA LEU A 415 -22.27 13.34 14.83
C LEU A 415 -22.53 14.01 16.19
N LEU A 416 -22.34 13.30 17.30
CA LEU A 416 -22.45 13.90 18.63
C LEU A 416 -21.48 15.08 18.79
N PHE A 417 -20.28 14.94 18.24
CA PHE A 417 -19.30 16.00 18.24
C PHE A 417 -19.74 17.20 17.37
N LEU A 418 -20.26 16.94 16.17
CA LEU A 418 -20.84 17.98 15.31
C LEU A 418 -21.99 18.72 16.02
N GLU A 419 -22.93 18.00 16.62
CA GLU A 419 -24.06 18.58 17.34
C GLU A 419 -23.62 19.51 18.47
N TYR A 420 -22.61 19.11 19.24
CA TYR A 420 -22.02 19.94 20.28
C TYR A 420 -21.43 21.23 19.70
N LEU A 421 -20.67 21.13 18.61
CA LEU A 421 -20.05 22.30 17.98
C LEU A 421 -21.11 23.27 17.46
N VAL A 422 -22.17 22.77 16.84
CA VAL A 422 -23.25 23.61 16.29
C VAL A 422 -24.03 24.34 17.37
N GLN A 423 -24.14 23.74 18.57
CA GLN A 423 -24.73 24.40 19.75
C GLN A 423 -23.81 25.47 20.35
N SER A 424 -22.51 25.46 20.02
CA SER A 424 -21.52 26.40 20.55
C SER A 424 -21.21 27.50 19.53
N PRO A 425 -21.75 28.72 19.69
CA PRO A 425 -21.55 29.81 18.73
C PRO A 425 -20.07 30.20 18.56
N VAL A 426 -19.20 29.83 19.50
CA VAL A 426 -17.75 30.07 19.47
C VAL A 426 -17.05 29.35 18.31
N TYR A 427 -17.62 28.25 17.81
CA TYR A 427 -16.96 27.36 16.85
C TYR A 427 -17.62 27.30 15.47
N ASN A 428 -18.79 27.90 15.29
CA ASN A 428 -19.56 27.81 14.03
C ASN A 428 -18.79 28.34 12.82
N LEU A 429 -18.15 29.51 12.93
CA LEU A 429 -17.29 30.04 11.86
C LEU A 429 -16.08 29.15 11.61
N SER A 430 -15.41 28.71 12.68
CA SER A 430 -14.22 27.85 12.57
C SER A 430 -14.55 26.50 11.92
N LEU A 431 -15.78 26.00 12.09
CA LEU A 431 -16.23 24.75 11.47
C LEU A 431 -16.40 24.88 9.94
N VAL A 432 -16.92 26.02 9.48
CA VAL A 432 -17.05 26.32 8.05
C VAL A 432 -15.67 26.57 7.43
N ASP A 433 -14.86 27.42 8.06
CA ASP A 433 -13.49 27.72 7.62
C ASP A 433 -12.64 26.46 7.54
N ALA A 434 -12.79 25.59 8.54
CA ALA A 434 -12.12 24.29 8.58
C ALA A 434 -12.42 23.41 7.38
N SER A 435 -13.59 23.55 6.76
CA SER A 435 -13.96 22.76 5.58
C SER A 435 -13.29 23.28 4.29
N ASN A 436 -12.76 24.51 4.29
CA ASN A 436 -12.17 25.17 3.12
C ASN A 436 -10.63 25.11 3.07
N VAL A 437 -9.98 24.44 4.04
CA VAL A 437 -8.52 24.40 4.16
C VAL A 437 -7.91 23.24 3.36
N ASN A 438 -7.20 23.53 2.28
CA ASN A 438 -6.58 22.53 1.38
C ASN A 438 -5.30 21.83 1.92
N THR A 439 -4.92 22.01 3.19
CA THR A 439 -3.63 21.51 3.71
C THR A 439 -3.70 20.09 4.30
N ILE A 440 -4.89 19.57 4.61
CA ILE A 440 -5.09 18.25 5.21
C ILE A 440 -5.91 17.35 4.27
N SER A 441 -5.66 16.04 4.32
CA SER A 441 -6.36 15.05 3.48
C SER A 441 -7.89 15.06 3.58
N TYR A 442 -8.45 15.48 4.72
CA TYR A 442 -9.88 15.63 4.98
C TYR A 442 -10.07 16.77 5.99
N PRO A 443 -10.44 17.99 5.55
CA PRO A 443 -10.60 19.13 6.44
C PRO A 443 -12.10 19.32 6.80
N GLY A 444 -12.39 19.65 8.06
CA GLY A 444 -13.73 19.99 8.55
C GLY A 444 -14.79 18.93 8.25
N LEU A 445 -15.89 19.38 7.62
CA LEU A 445 -17.04 18.55 7.26
C LEU A 445 -16.69 17.44 6.25
N HIS A 446 -15.59 17.56 5.48
CA HIS A 446 -15.11 16.48 4.60
C HIS A 446 -14.79 15.20 5.38
N THR A 447 -14.38 15.34 6.64
CA THR A 447 -14.07 14.22 7.52
C THR A 447 -15.28 13.35 7.82
N LEU A 448 -16.50 13.90 7.73
CA LEU A 448 -17.73 13.15 7.91
C LEU A 448 -17.90 12.08 6.81
N PHE A 449 -17.46 12.36 5.57
CA PHE A 449 -17.48 11.36 4.48
C PHE A 449 -16.61 10.14 4.80
N ARG A 450 -15.49 10.36 5.48
CA ARG A 450 -14.63 9.27 5.96
C ARG A 450 -15.33 8.48 7.07
N ALA A 451 -15.92 9.17 8.04
CA ALA A 451 -16.62 8.53 9.15
C ALA A 451 -17.82 7.68 8.69
N VAL A 452 -18.63 8.17 7.74
CA VAL A 452 -19.71 7.36 7.13
C VAL A 452 -19.14 6.19 6.31
N SER A 453 -18.04 6.37 5.58
CA SER A 453 -17.46 5.25 4.82
C SER A 453 -16.90 4.12 5.70
N LEU A 454 -16.56 4.38 6.96
CA LEU A 454 -16.03 3.35 7.85
C LEU A 454 -17.11 2.68 8.72
N SER A 455 -18.35 3.18 8.66
CA SER A 455 -19.44 2.74 9.54
C SER A 455 -20.43 1.84 8.81
N THR A 456 -20.80 0.72 9.44
CA THR A 456 -21.63 -0.33 8.82
C THR A 456 -23.08 0.08 8.56
N SER A 457 -23.65 1.03 9.29
CA SER A 457 -25.08 1.44 9.21
C SER A 457 -25.21 2.93 8.87
N THR A 458 -24.82 3.31 7.64
CA THR A 458 -24.74 4.73 7.22
C THR A 458 -25.10 4.97 5.76
N THR A 459 -25.74 4.03 5.08
CA THR A 459 -26.11 4.17 3.66
C THR A 459 -27.06 5.34 3.44
N PHE A 460 -28.11 5.46 4.25
CA PHE A 460 -29.07 6.56 4.20
C PHE A 460 -28.50 7.85 4.79
N SER A 461 -27.77 7.75 5.91
CA SER A 461 -27.05 8.87 6.54
C SER A 461 -26.09 9.56 5.57
N LYS A 462 -25.36 8.77 4.78
CA LYS A 462 -24.43 9.25 3.75
C LYS A 462 -25.17 10.01 2.65
N PHE A 463 -26.34 9.53 2.23
CA PHE A 463 -27.19 10.24 1.28
C PHE A 463 -27.67 11.59 1.83
N ILE A 464 -28.16 11.60 3.08
CA ILE A 464 -28.61 12.84 3.72
C ILE A 464 -27.45 13.82 3.92
N LEU A 465 -26.29 13.37 4.38
CA LEU A 465 -25.08 14.20 4.49
C LEU A 465 -24.74 14.88 3.16
N PHE A 466 -24.67 14.10 2.08
CA PHE A 466 -24.41 14.62 0.74
C PHE A 466 -25.48 15.64 0.30
N LYS A 467 -26.76 15.28 0.44
CA LYS A 467 -27.89 16.10 0.02
C LYS A 467 -27.90 17.45 0.75
N GLN A 468 -27.71 17.46 2.07
CA GLN A 468 -27.71 18.67 2.88
C GLN A 468 -26.55 19.59 2.50
N LEU A 469 -25.31 19.06 2.48
CA LEU A 469 -24.14 19.86 2.12
C LEU A 469 -24.20 20.43 0.69
N LYS A 470 -24.82 19.70 -0.24
CA LYS A 470 -25.03 20.15 -1.63
C LYS A 470 -26.07 21.27 -1.72
N ASN A 471 -27.13 21.21 -0.92
CA ASN A 471 -28.27 22.12 -1.03
C ASN A 471 -28.19 23.33 -0.11
N SER A 472 -27.20 23.39 0.80
CA SER A 472 -26.99 24.51 1.73
C SER A 472 -26.01 25.55 1.17
N PRO A 473 -26.48 26.65 0.53
CA PRO A 473 -25.61 27.68 -0.01
C PRO A 473 -24.80 28.42 1.07
N GLN A 474 -25.33 28.51 2.29
CA GLN A 474 -24.67 29.19 3.41
C GLN A 474 -23.39 28.48 3.88
N LEU A 475 -23.33 27.15 3.73
CA LEU A 475 -22.17 26.36 4.13
C LEU A 475 -20.99 26.50 3.17
N LYS A 476 -21.24 27.01 1.94
CA LYS A 476 -20.24 27.14 0.86
C LYS A 476 -19.39 25.88 0.65
N PHE A 477 -19.94 24.70 0.94
CA PHE A 477 -19.22 23.44 0.94
C PHE A 477 -18.86 23.03 -0.49
N GLN A 478 -17.57 22.83 -0.76
CA GLN A 478 -17.08 22.41 -2.07
C GLN A 478 -16.64 20.97 -2.04
N PHE A 479 -17.45 20.07 -2.62
CA PHE A 479 -17.06 18.67 -2.76
C PHE A 479 -15.74 18.53 -3.52
N THR A 480 -14.93 17.56 -3.10
CA THR A 480 -13.67 17.16 -3.74
C THR A 480 -13.82 15.81 -4.43
N VAL A 481 -12.91 15.47 -5.36
CA VAL A 481 -12.85 14.13 -5.97
C VAL A 481 -12.77 13.03 -4.90
N ARG A 482 -12.10 13.31 -3.78
CA ARG A 482 -11.90 12.36 -2.68
C ARG A 482 -13.18 12.07 -1.91
N ASP A 483 -14.05 13.06 -1.71
CA ASP A 483 -15.38 12.84 -1.10
C ASP A 483 -16.19 11.87 -1.96
N TYR A 484 -16.17 12.06 -3.28
CA TYR A 484 -16.84 11.15 -4.21
C TYR A 484 -16.24 9.75 -4.22
N CYS A 485 -14.92 9.58 -4.07
CA CYS A 485 -14.32 8.26 -3.86
C CYS A 485 -14.93 7.54 -2.65
N LEU A 486 -15.06 8.23 -1.50
CA LEU A 486 -15.63 7.66 -0.28
C LEU A 486 -17.15 7.38 -0.41
N LEU A 487 -17.85 8.22 -1.17
CA LEU A 487 -19.26 8.00 -1.50
C LEU A 487 -19.42 6.74 -2.37
N LEU A 488 -18.54 6.49 -3.33
CA LEU A 488 -18.64 5.36 -4.25
C LEU A 488 -18.12 4.03 -3.67
N GLN A 489 -17.06 4.04 -2.84
CA GLN A 489 -16.33 2.84 -2.37
C GLN A 489 -17.18 1.77 -1.66
N ASN A 490 -18.30 2.15 -1.05
CA ASN A 490 -19.14 1.23 -0.26
C ASN A 490 -20.51 0.94 -0.87
N ASN A 491 -20.82 1.51 -2.04
CA ASN A 491 -22.10 1.26 -2.69
C ASN A 491 -21.91 0.16 -3.73
N SER A 492 -22.21 -1.08 -3.37
CA SER A 492 -22.11 -2.17 -4.34
C SER A 492 -23.22 -2.05 -5.38
N MET A 493 -22.88 -2.27 -6.66
CA MET A 493 -23.87 -2.38 -7.75
C MET A 493 -24.92 -3.49 -7.55
N LYS A 494 -24.70 -4.38 -6.57
CA LYS A 494 -25.60 -5.50 -6.25
C LYS A 494 -26.63 -5.14 -5.18
N GLU A 495 -26.25 -4.30 -4.22
CA GLU A 495 -27.11 -3.95 -3.09
C GLU A 495 -27.87 -2.65 -3.36
N MET A 496 -27.20 -1.59 -3.84
CA MET A 496 -27.80 -0.25 -4.00
C MET A 496 -27.35 0.45 -5.29
N PRO A 497 -27.76 -0.04 -6.48
CA PRO A 497 -27.30 0.49 -7.77
C PRO A 497 -27.78 1.93 -8.03
N SER A 498 -28.99 2.29 -7.59
CA SER A 498 -29.57 3.62 -7.76
C SER A 498 -28.73 4.70 -7.08
N LEU A 499 -28.23 4.41 -5.87
CA LEU A 499 -27.36 5.30 -5.09
C LEU A 499 -25.98 5.47 -5.70
N LEU A 500 -25.40 4.41 -6.29
CA LEU A 500 -24.14 4.53 -7.05
C LEU A 500 -24.32 5.47 -8.25
N TYR A 501 -25.40 5.29 -9.03
CA TYR A 501 -25.68 6.16 -10.18
C TYR A 501 -25.93 7.60 -9.77
N TYR A 502 -26.59 7.83 -8.63
CA TYR A 502 -26.82 9.15 -8.07
C TYR A 502 -25.51 9.89 -7.76
N TYR A 503 -24.59 9.26 -7.02
CA TYR A 503 -23.30 9.89 -6.71
C TYR A 503 -22.42 10.06 -7.96
N LEU A 504 -22.43 9.10 -8.88
CA LEU A 504 -21.69 9.20 -10.12
C LEU A 504 -22.21 10.35 -11.01
N TYR A 505 -23.54 10.53 -11.08
CA TYR A 505 -24.14 11.64 -11.79
C TYR A 505 -23.63 12.99 -11.26
N HIS A 506 -23.68 13.18 -9.94
CA HIS A 506 -23.23 14.43 -9.33
C HIS A 506 -21.72 14.64 -9.43
N PHE A 507 -20.92 13.57 -9.30
CA PHE A 507 -19.48 13.63 -9.56
C PHE A 507 -19.18 14.12 -10.99
N LEU A 508 -19.85 13.54 -11.98
CA LEU A 508 -19.66 13.91 -13.39
C LEU A 508 -20.20 15.31 -13.70
N GLN A 509 -21.23 15.76 -12.99
CA GLN A 509 -21.73 17.13 -13.11
C GLN A 509 -20.71 18.14 -12.56
N ALA A 510 -20.04 17.81 -11.45
CA ALA A 510 -19.07 18.68 -10.81
C ALA A 510 -17.71 18.70 -11.53
N PHE A 511 -17.16 17.53 -11.87
CA PHE A 511 -15.77 17.40 -12.34
C PHE A 511 -15.64 16.87 -13.78
N GLY A 512 -16.75 16.48 -14.42
CA GLY A 512 -16.69 15.79 -15.70
C GLY A 512 -15.99 16.59 -16.80
N ASN A 513 -16.06 17.93 -16.76
CA ASN A 513 -15.34 18.77 -17.72
C ASN A 513 -13.82 18.77 -17.49
N ASP A 514 -13.36 18.66 -16.24
CA ASP A 514 -11.95 18.75 -15.86
C ASP A 514 -11.13 17.55 -16.35
N PHE A 515 -11.81 16.45 -16.68
CA PHE A 515 -11.21 15.21 -17.16
C PHE A 515 -10.98 15.15 -18.67
N TYR A 516 -11.32 16.23 -19.38
CA TYR A 516 -10.99 16.39 -20.79
C TYR A 516 -9.53 16.83 -20.93
N THR A 517 -8.66 15.93 -21.37
CA THR A 517 -7.21 16.21 -21.45
C THR A 517 -6.75 16.60 -22.85
N SER A 518 -7.47 16.20 -23.90
CA SER A 518 -7.18 16.55 -25.30
C SER A 518 -8.36 16.17 -26.23
N PRO A 519 -8.36 16.59 -27.51
CA PRO A 519 -9.39 16.20 -28.47
C PRO A 519 -9.64 14.68 -28.47
N ASN A 520 -10.86 14.30 -28.10
CA ASN A 520 -11.33 12.91 -27.97
C ASN A 520 -10.77 12.09 -26.78
N ILE A 521 -10.05 12.72 -25.86
CA ILE A 521 -9.50 12.05 -24.68
C ILE A 521 -10.17 12.62 -23.42
N TRP A 522 -10.96 11.76 -22.79
CA TRP A 522 -11.62 11.99 -21.50
C TRP A 522 -11.29 10.81 -20.60
N ILE A 523 -10.63 11.07 -19.47
CA ILE A 523 -10.07 10.02 -18.59
C ILE A 523 -10.46 10.32 -17.14
N LEU A 524 -11.14 9.36 -16.51
CA LEU A 524 -11.47 9.42 -15.09
C LEU A 524 -10.21 9.37 -14.22
N PRO A 525 -10.23 10.00 -13.02
CA PRO A 525 -9.21 9.78 -12.02
C PRO A 525 -9.01 8.29 -11.73
N LYS A 526 -7.76 7.87 -11.53
CA LYS A 526 -7.38 6.45 -11.34
C LYS A 526 -8.17 5.79 -10.20
N ASP A 527 -8.37 6.52 -9.10
CA ASP A 527 -9.08 6.00 -7.92
C ASP A 527 -10.56 5.74 -8.23
N ILE A 528 -11.22 6.65 -8.95
CA ILE A 528 -12.61 6.50 -9.40
C ILE A 528 -12.70 5.34 -10.40
N SER A 529 -11.78 5.24 -11.37
CA SER A 529 -11.75 4.13 -12.33
C SER A 529 -11.62 2.79 -11.62
N SER A 530 -10.70 2.68 -10.64
CA SER A 530 -10.49 1.48 -9.84
C SER A 530 -11.75 1.05 -9.09
N ILE A 531 -12.45 1.99 -8.45
CA ILE A 531 -13.72 1.72 -7.75
C ILE A 531 -14.77 1.20 -8.74
N LEU A 532 -14.96 1.88 -9.88
CA LEU A 532 -15.97 1.51 -10.88
C LEU A 532 -15.65 0.18 -11.58
N GLU A 533 -14.37 -0.10 -11.84
CA GLU A 533 -13.90 -1.38 -12.36
C GLU A 533 -14.12 -2.53 -11.37
N GLY A 534 -13.96 -2.27 -10.06
CA GLY A 534 -14.25 -3.20 -8.98
C GLY A 534 -15.70 -3.73 -9.00
N HIS A 535 -16.66 -2.93 -9.49
CA HIS A 535 -18.06 -3.33 -9.61
C HIS A 535 -18.38 -4.24 -10.80
N LYS A 536 -17.47 -4.40 -11.78
CA LYS A 536 -17.57 -5.32 -12.95
C LYS A 536 -18.96 -5.42 -13.61
N CYS A 537 -19.63 -4.30 -13.87
CA CYS A 537 -21.02 -4.27 -14.34
C CYS A 537 -21.18 -3.70 -15.76
N VAL A 538 -21.72 -4.49 -16.70
CA VAL A 538 -21.88 -4.10 -18.12
C VAL A 538 -22.71 -2.81 -18.32
N PRO A 539 -23.88 -2.62 -17.66
CA PRO A 539 -24.62 -1.36 -17.73
C PRO A 539 -23.83 -0.11 -17.34
N LEU A 540 -22.99 -0.22 -16.31
CA LEU A 540 -22.15 0.89 -15.83
C LEU A 540 -21.10 1.27 -16.88
N PHE A 541 -20.43 0.28 -17.48
CA PHE A 541 -19.45 0.54 -18.54
C PHE A 541 -20.10 1.14 -19.81
N GLN A 542 -21.30 0.70 -20.17
CA GLN A 542 -22.06 1.29 -21.29
C GLN A 542 -22.42 2.75 -21.01
N LEU A 543 -22.85 3.06 -19.78
CA LEU A 543 -23.14 4.42 -19.35
C LEU A 543 -21.89 5.30 -19.43
N LEU A 544 -20.76 4.85 -18.87
CA LEU A 544 -19.49 5.58 -18.92
C LEU A 544 -18.97 5.79 -20.35
N ALA A 545 -19.16 4.82 -21.24
CA ALA A 545 -18.85 4.99 -22.67
C ALA A 545 -19.74 6.06 -23.32
N GLY A 546 -21.03 6.12 -22.96
CA GLY A 546 -21.96 7.17 -23.38
C GLY A 546 -21.56 8.56 -22.87
N VAL A 547 -21.19 8.65 -21.58
CA VAL A 547 -20.66 9.88 -20.95
C VAL A 547 -19.37 10.34 -21.63
N ARG A 548 -18.42 9.43 -21.89
CA ARG A 548 -17.20 9.73 -22.62
C ARG A 548 -17.49 10.28 -24.01
N LYS A 549 -18.37 9.61 -24.77
CA LYS A 549 -18.78 10.09 -26.10
C LYS A 549 -19.41 11.48 -26.02
N MET A 550 -20.24 11.74 -25.02
CA MET A 550 -20.87 13.04 -24.79
C MET A 550 -19.84 14.15 -24.56
N TYR A 551 -18.92 13.96 -23.61
CA TYR A 551 -17.89 14.96 -23.29
C TYR A 551 -16.91 15.18 -24.45
N CYS A 552 -16.61 14.15 -25.25
CA CYS A 552 -15.74 14.30 -26.42
C CYS A 552 -16.40 15.02 -27.62
N THR A 553 -17.73 15.10 -27.69
CA THR A 553 -18.45 15.56 -28.88
C THR A 553 -19.33 16.79 -28.68
N THR A 554 -19.51 17.24 -27.44
CA THR A 554 -20.46 18.32 -27.11
C THR A 554 -19.74 19.54 -26.55
N PRO A 555 -20.09 20.77 -26.96
CA PRO A 555 -19.63 22.00 -26.30
C PRO A 555 -19.96 21.98 -24.80
N GLN A 556 -19.05 22.49 -23.96
CA GLN A 556 -19.18 22.46 -22.49
C GLN A 556 -20.49 23.06 -21.96
N SER A 557 -21.10 24.01 -22.67
CA SER A 557 -22.37 24.65 -22.28
C SER A 557 -23.61 23.75 -22.39
N CYS A 558 -23.50 22.56 -23.02
CA CYS A 558 -24.63 21.65 -23.27
C CYS A 558 -24.50 20.30 -22.54
N THR A 559 -23.51 20.13 -21.66
CA THR A 559 -23.17 18.85 -21.02
C THR A 559 -24.15 18.44 -19.93
N SER A 560 -24.65 19.37 -19.11
CA SER A 560 -25.56 19.09 -17.99
C SER A 560 -26.88 18.44 -18.45
N ASN A 561 -27.61 19.06 -19.40
CA ASN A 561 -28.88 18.51 -19.90
C ASN A 561 -28.76 17.13 -20.55
N LYS A 562 -27.63 16.87 -21.24
CA LYS A 562 -27.37 15.56 -21.85
C LYS A 562 -27.01 14.51 -20.79
N LEU A 563 -26.26 14.90 -19.75
CA LEU A 563 -25.94 14.04 -18.62
C LEU A 563 -27.22 13.64 -17.87
N THR A 564 -28.13 14.58 -17.61
CA THR A 564 -29.43 14.31 -16.99
C THR A 564 -30.22 13.27 -17.79
N ARG A 565 -30.28 13.40 -19.13
CA ARG A 565 -30.95 12.41 -19.99
C ARG A 565 -30.33 11.02 -19.94
N LEU A 566 -28.99 10.92 -19.85
CA LEU A 566 -28.28 9.64 -19.77
C LEU A 566 -28.55 8.90 -18.44
N PHE A 567 -28.78 9.65 -17.35
CA PHE A 567 -29.01 9.09 -16.02
C PHE A 567 -30.49 8.99 -15.63
N ALA A 568 -31.41 9.66 -16.34
CA ALA A 568 -32.84 9.74 -16.01
C ALA A 568 -33.56 8.38 -15.85
N THR A 569 -33.06 7.32 -16.48
CA THR A 569 -33.64 5.96 -16.37
C THR A 569 -32.98 5.11 -15.28
N ARG A 570 -32.08 5.68 -14.48
CA ARG A 570 -31.25 4.94 -13.50
C ARG A 570 -31.61 5.27 -12.06
N PHE A 571 -32.14 6.46 -11.81
CA PHE A 571 -32.70 6.90 -10.53
C PHE A 571 -33.69 8.06 -10.76
N PRO A 572 -34.66 8.29 -9.86
CA PRO A 572 -35.51 9.48 -9.88
C PRO A 572 -34.69 10.77 -9.78
N LEU A 573 -34.86 11.68 -10.75
CA LEU A 573 -34.15 12.97 -10.74
C LEU A 573 -34.67 13.94 -9.67
N ASP A 574 -35.91 13.75 -9.21
CA ASP A 574 -36.44 14.49 -8.08
C ASP A 574 -35.85 13.96 -6.77
N GLU A 575 -35.16 14.81 -6.01
CA GLU A 575 -34.42 14.39 -4.82
C GLU A 575 -35.32 13.91 -3.68
N LYS A 576 -36.56 14.41 -3.59
CA LYS A 576 -37.50 14.00 -2.55
C LYS A 576 -38.10 12.63 -2.89
N GLN A 577 -38.45 12.44 -4.16
CA GLN A 577 -38.85 11.13 -4.67
C GLN A 577 -37.72 10.11 -4.51
N PHE A 578 -36.47 10.48 -4.82
CA PHE A 578 -35.34 9.57 -4.67
C PHE A 578 -35.07 9.20 -3.21
N GLU A 579 -35.17 10.15 -2.27
CA GLU A 579 -35.07 9.87 -0.82
C GLU A 579 -36.11 8.83 -0.37
N ASN A 580 -37.36 9.00 -0.79
CA ASN A 580 -38.44 8.06 -0.46
C ASN A 580 -38.21 6.68 -1.08
N THR A 581 -37.79 6.62 -2.36
CA THR A 581 -37.45 5.36 -3.03
C THR A 581 -36.27 4.67 -2.35
N LEU A 582 -35.22 5.40 -1.97
CA LEU A 582 -34.08 4.83 -1.28
C LEU A 582 -34.46 4.23 0.07
N LEU A 583 -35.31 4.91 0.85
CA LEU A 583 -35.84 4.36 2.10
C LEU A 583 -36.67 3.10 1.87
N GLN A 584 -37.50 3.08 0.83
CA GLN A 584 -38.27 1.89 0.48
C GLN A 584 -37.34 0.72 0.09
N ASP A 585 -36.37 0.97 -0.80
CA ASP A 585 -35.38 -0.03 -1.24
C ASP A 585 -34.60 -0.61 -0.04
N LEU A 586 -34.19 0.24 0.90
CA LEU A 586 -33.51 -0.19 2.13
C LEU A 586 -34.42 -1.01 3.04
N ASN A 587 -35.68 -0.60 3.22
CA ASN A 587 -36.65 -1.39 3.97
C ASN A 587 -36.86 -2.76 3.33
N GLU A 588 -37.04 -2.84 2.01
CA GLU A 588 -37.23 -4.10 1.28
C GLU A 588 -35.99 -5.01 1.34
N LEU A 589 -34.78 -4.44 1.18
CA LEU A 589 -33.53 -5.19 1.24
C LEU A 589 -33.31 -5.83 2.62
N TYR A 590 -33.78 -5.20 3.69
CA TYR A 590 -33.48 -5.59 5.07
C TYR A 590 -34.68 -6.13 5.88
N ALA A 591 -35.89 -6.19 5.31
CA ALA A 591 -37.10 -6.68 5.99
C ALA A 591 -37.16 -8.21 6.23
N GLY A 592 -36.17 -9.01 5.78
CA GLY A 592 -36.29 -10.48 5.82
C GLY A 592 -35.01 -11.29 5.93
N MET A 593 -33.85 -10.69 6.23
CA MET A 593 -32.57 -11.41 6.33
C MET A 593 -31.89 -11.19 7.68
N ALA A 594 -31.20 -12.22 8.18
CA ALA A 594 -30.12 -12.03 9.15
C ALA A 594 -29.08 -11.12 8.48
N LEU A 595 -28.99 -9.88 8.96
CA LEU A 595 -28.26 -8.79 8.33
C LEU A 595 -26.80 -9.19 8.06
N PRO A 596 -26.36 -9.27 6.78
CA PRO A 596 -24.95 -9.39 6.49
C PRO A 596 -24.26 -8.16 7.10
N ASN A 597 -23.14 -8.37 7.79
CA ASN A 597 -22.23 -7.31 8.23
C ASN A 597 -22.74 -6.35 9.34
N GLY A 598 -23.86 -6.65 10.02
CA GLY A 598 -24.33 -5.86 11.16
C GLY A 598 -24.83 -4.45 10.81
N TYR A 599 -25.46 -4.30 9.63
CA TYR A 599 -26.21 -3.11 9.25
C TYR A 599 -27.50 -2.99 10.08
N SER A 600 -27.91 -1.79 10.50
CA SER A 600 -29.18 -1.52 11.17
C SER A 600 -29.85 -0.29 10.56
N LEU A 601 -31.02 -0.50 9.97
CA LEU A 601 -31.77 0.57 9.31
C LEU A 601 -32.24 1.64 10.30
N ASP A 602 -32.68 1.25 11.49
CA ASP A 602 -33.11 2.19 12.54
C ASP A 602 -31.97 3.12 12.97
N ILE A 603 -30.76 2.56 13.17
CA ILE A 603 -29.57 3.34 13.49
C ILE A 603 -29.21 4.29 12.34
N ASP A 604 -29.36 3.83 11.09
CA ASP A 604 -29.05 4.65 9.92
C ASP A 604 -30.05 5.80 9.74
N ILE A 605 -31.36 5.55 9.87
CA ILE A 605 -32.40 6.59 9.83
C ILE A 605 -32.18 7.61 10.94
N HIS A 606 -31.92 7.15 12.17
CA HIS A 606 -31.67 8.03 13.29
C HIS A 606 -30.42 8.90 13.09
N ASN A 607 -29.32 8.33 12.60
CA ASN A 607 -28.13 9.09 12.26
C ASN A 607 -28.38 10.08 11.11
N ALA A 608 -29.22 9.72 10.15
CA ALA A 608 -29.58 10.58 9.03
C ALA A 608 -30.39 11.81 9.48
N GLU A 609 -31.38 11.61 10.36
CA GLU A 609 -32.14 12.69 11.00
C GLU A 609 -31.22 13.62 11.81
N ARG A 610 -30.35 13.04 12.63
CA ARG A 610 -29.35 13.80 13.40
C ARG A 610 -28.39 14.60 12.51
N THR A 611 -27.99 14.03 11.38
CA THR A 611 -27.17 14.71 10.38
C THR A 611 -27.91 15.92 9.81
N ARG A 612 -29.18 15.73 9.42
CA ARG A 612 -30.06 16.79 8.90
C ARG A 612 -30.18 17.92 9.91
N ASP A 613 -30.61 17.59 11.13
CA ASP A 613 -30.83 18.56 12.20
C ASP A 613 -29.57 19.36 12.54
N ALA A 614 -28.40 18.70 12.60
CA ALA A 614 -27.14 19.35 12.91
C ALA A 614 -26.72 20.35 11.81
N LEU A 615 -26.87 19.99 10.53
CA LEU A 615 -26.52 20.86 9.42
C LEU A 615 -27.50 22.01 9.24
N GLU A 616 -28.81 21.77 9.42
CA GLU A 616 -29.83 22.82 9.39
C GLU A 616 -29.61 23.86 10.51
N ARG A 617 -29.25 23.41 11.71
CA ARG A 617 -28.90 24.31 12.82
C ARG A 617 -27.63 25.10 12.54
N LEU A 618 -26.62 24.48 11.93
CA LEU A 618 -25.40 25.18 11.53
C LEU A 618 -25.71 26.27 10.51
N GLU A 619 -26.49 25.96 9.47
CA GLU A 619 -26.94 26.92 8.46
C GLU A 619 -27.77 28.07 9.06
N ALA A 620 -28.68 27.76 9.98
CA ALA A 620 -29.46 28.77 10.70
C ALA A 620 -28.56 29.68 11.55
N ALA A 621 -27.57 29.12 12.25
CA ALA A 621 -26.64 29.88 13.07
C ALA A 621 -25.75 30.80 12.23
N LEU A 622 -25.29 30.34 11.06
CA LEU A 622 -24.50 31.16 10.13
C LEU A 622 -25.33 32.30 9.53
N SER A 623 -26.62 32.05 9.26
CA SER A 623 -27.54 33.07 8.73
C SER A 623 -27.82 34.21 9.72
N GLN A 624 -27.52 34.01 11.01
CA GLN A 624 -27.66 35.02 12.07
C GLN A 624 -26.39 35.84 12.30
N LEU A 625 -25.27 35.47 11.67
CA LEU A 625 -24.03 36.25 11.76
C LEU A 625 -24.16 37.53 10.90
N PRO A 626 -23.66 38.68 11.38
CA PRO A 626 -23.65 39.89 10.58
C PRO A 626 -22.85 39.63 9.31
N ILE A 627 -23.43 39.96 8.15
CA ILE A 627 -22.74 39.91 6.87
C ILE A 627 -21.65 40.97 6.94
N GLU A 628 -20.40 40.56 7.13
CA GLU A 628 -19.25 41.44 6.88
C GLU A 628 -19.18 41.65 5.36
N GLU A 629 -19.45 42.88 4.92
CA GLU A 629 -19.27 43.34 3.52
C GLU A 629 -17.80 43.39 3.12
#